data_AF-A0A2U1MRT5-F1
#
_entry.id   AF-A0A2U1MRT5-F1
#
_cell.length_a   1.000
_cell.length_b   1.000
_cell.length_c   1.000
_cell.angle_alpha   90.00
_cell.angle_beta   90.00
_cell.angle_gamma   90.00
#
_symmetry.space_group_name_H-M   'P 1'
#
loop_
_entity.id
_entity.type
_entity.pdbx_description
1 polymer ?
#
loop_
_entity_poly.entity_id
_entity_poly.type
_entity_poly.pdbx_seq_one_letter_code
_entity_poly.pdbx_strand_id
1 'polypeptide(L)'
;MQRNEMHRQIANLRKSLFDQGYLDEQFVQLEELQDNSNPNFVEEVVTLFYRDSARFLYSIDQALEKRPMDFSKLDSLMHQFKSSSTSIGAKKVKTECTHFRSHCNARNAEGYHIFLTSYILSICLLFI
;
A
#
# COMPACT_ATOMS: atom_id res chain seq x y z
N MET A 1 -8.29 -30.81 -13.43
CA MET A 1 -7.07 -30.97 -12.61
C MET A 1 -6.30 -29.65 -12.49
N GLN A 2 -5.92 -28.99 -13.59
CA GLN A 2 -5.21 -27.69 -13.57
C GLN A 2 -5.92 -26.53 -12.83
N ARG A 3 -7.24 -26.33 -13.02
CA ARG A 3 -7.99 -25.29 -12.29
C ARG A 3 -7.92 -25.47 -10.78
N ASN A 4 -8.04 -26.70 -10.28
CA ASN A 4 -8.03 -26.96 -8.84
C ASN A 4 -6.65 -26.67 -8.23
N GLU A 5 -5.59 -26.89 -8.99
CA GLU A 5 -4.22 -26.55 -8.59
C GLU A 5 -3.99 -25.04 -8.56
N MET A 6 -4.52 -24.30 -9.54
CA MET A 6 -4.44 -22.84 -9.58
C MET A 6 -5.18 -22.18 -8.41
N HIS A 7 -6.40 -22.65 -8.08
CA HIS A 7 -7.13 -22.15 -6.90
C HIS A 7 -6.38 -22.44 -5.59
N ARG A 8 -5.74 -23.61 -5.49
CA ARG A 8 -4.92 -23.96 -4.31
C ARG A 8 -3.68 -23.06 -4.20
N GLN A 9 -3.02 -22.75 -5.31
CA GLN A 9 -1.89 -21.83 -5.33
C GLN A 9 -2.30 -20.42 -4.88
N ILE A 10 -3.42 -19.90 -5.40
CA ILE A 10 -3.97 -18.59 -5.00
C ILE A 10 -4.31 -18.57 -3.51
N ALA A 11 -4.98 -19.62 -3.00
CA ALA A 11 -5.32 -19.72 -1.58
C ALA A 11 -4.07 -19.76 -0.68
N ASN A 12 -3.03 -20.48 -1.09
CA ASN A 12 -1.77 -20.55 -0.37
C ASN A 12 -1.03 -19.21 -0.39
N LEU A 13 -0.99 -18.52 -1.53
CA LEU A 13 -0.39 -17.20 -1.66
C LEU A 13 -1.12 -16.20 -0.77
N ARG A 14 -2.45 -16.15 -0.85
CA ARG A 14 -3.29 -15.31 0.01
C ARG A 14 -2.97 -15.57 1.48
N LYS A 15 -2.97 -16.83 1.91
CA LYS A 15 -2.62 -17.19 3.30
C LYS A 15 -1.23 -16.69 3.69
N SER A 16 -0.23 -16.87 2.83
CA SER A 16 1.14 -16.39 3.06
C SER A 16 1.20 -14.87 3.25
N LEU A 17 0.42 -14.09 2.50
CA LEU A 17 0.34 -12.63 2.65
C LEU A 17 -0.26 -12.22 4.01
N PHE A 18 -1.25 -12.96 4.52
CA PHE A 18 -1.77 -12.75 5.87
C PHE A 18 -0.78 -13.18 6.96
N ASP A 19 -0.18 -14.36 6.83
CA ASP A 19 0.77 -14.92 7.81
C ASP A 19 2.03 -14.04 7.95
N GLN A 20 2.49 -13.43 6.85
CA GLN A 20 3.60 -12.47 6.85
C GLN A 20 3.17 -11.04 7.24
N GLY A 21 1.88 -10.79 7.46
CA GLY A 21 1.35 -9.51 7.91
C GLY A 21 1.28 -8.41 6.84
N TYR A 22 1.27 -8.77 5.55
CA TYR A 22 1.02 -7.81 4.46
C TYR A 22 -0.43 -7.36 4.43
N LEU A 23 -1.36 -8.29 4.67
CA LEU A 23 -2.80 -8.06 4.66
C LEU A 23 -3.40 -8.14 6.07
N ASP A 24 -4.49 -7.42 6.30
CA ASP A 24 -5.34 -7.55 7.50
C ASP A 24 -6.81 -7.81 7.14
N GLU A 25 -7.66 -7.94 8.16
CA GLU A 25 -9.08 -8.27 8.05
C GLU A 25 -9.85 -7.33 7.11
N GLN A 26 -9.38 -6.10 6.89
CA GLN A 26 -10.01 -5.18 5.96
C GLN A 26 -9.97 -5.68 4.51
N PHE A 27 -8.94 -6.45 4.13
CA PHE A 27 -8.90 -7.08 2.81
C PHE A 27 -9.95 -8.19 2.66
N VAL A 28 -10.26 -8.91 3.75
CA VAL A 28 -11.35 -9.91 3.76
C VAL A 28 -12.70 -9.23 3.56
N GLN A 29 -12.93 -8.12 4.25
CA GLN A 29 -14.15 -7.32 4.05
C GLN A 29 -14.27 -6.80 2.62
N LEU A 30 -13.15 -6.44 1.98
CA LEU A 30 -13.13 -6.03 0.59
C LEU A 30 -13.52 -7.18 -0.35
N GLU A 31 -13.03 -8.40 -0.08
CA GLU A 31 -13.41 -9.61 -0.82
C GLU A 31 -14.91 -9.95 -0.65
N GLU A 32 -15.47 -9.74 0.54
CA GLU A 32 -16.89 -9.97 0.82
C GLU A 32 -17.84 -9.03 0.08
N LEU A 33 -17.36 -7.86 -0.37
CA LEU A 33 -18.12 -6.93 -1.21
C LEU A 33 -18.21 -7.38 -2.68
N GLN A 34 -17.39 -8.35 -3.10
CA GLN A 34 -17.45 -8.90 -4.44
C GLN A 34 -18.62 -9.88 -4.55
N ASP A 35 -19.48 -9.68 -5.56
CA ASP A 35 -20.63 -10.54 -5.81
C ASP A 35 -20.76 -10.91 -7.31
N ASN A 36 -21.82 -11.63 -7.65
CA ASN A 36 -22.07 -12.04 -9.04
C ASN A 36 -22.41 -10.86 -9.97
N SER A 37 -22.81 -9.71 -9.42
CA SER A 37 -23.12 -8.49 -10.17
C SER A 37 -21.87 -7.64 -10.41
N ASN A 38 -20.86 -7.74 -9.55
CA ASN A 38 -19.54 -7.13 -9.73
C ASN A 38 -18.40 -8.12 -9.44
N PRO A 39 -18.12 -9.10 -10.34
CA PRO A 39 -17.14 -10.15 -10.10
C PRO A 39 -15.69 -9.66 -10.10
N ASN A 40 -15.42 -8.43 -10.57
CA ASN A 40 -14.06 -7.87 -10.67
C ASN A 40 -13.81 -6.76 -9.62
N PHE A 41 -14.71 -6.57 -8.66
CA PHE A 41 -14.63 -5.48 -7.69
C PHE A 41 -13.26 -5.40 -6.99
N VAL A 42 -12.75 -6.52 -6.48
CA VAL A 42 -11.47 -6.55 -5.77
C VAL A 42 -10.32 -6.19 -6.71
N GLU A 43 -10.33 -6.74 -7.93
CA GLU A 43 -9.33 -6.44 -8.97
C GLU A 43 -9.32 -4.95 -9.32
N GLU A 44 -10.49 -4.34 -9.51
CA GLU A 44 -10.64 -2.92 -9.82
C GLU A 44 -10.11 -2.03 -8.69
N VAL A 45 -10.47 -2.33 -7.45
CA VAL A 45 -10.02 -1.58 -6.26
C VAL A 45 -8.51 -1.69 -6.08
N VAL A 46 -7.97 -2.90 -6.21
CA VAL A 46 -6.53 -3.15 -6.09
C VAL A 46 -5.75 -2.48 -7.22
N THR A 47 -6.26 -2.53 -8.46
CA THR A 47 -5.68 -1.83 -9.62
C THR A 47 -5.69 -0.33 -9.43
N LEU A 48 -6.79 0.23 -8.91
CA LEU A 48 -6.89 1.65 -8.58
C LEU A 48 -5.87 2.04 -7.52
N PHE A 49 -5.74 1.26 -6.45
CA PHE A 49 -4.74 1.48 -5.41
C PHE A 49 -3.33 1.54 -5.99
N TYR A 50 -2.98 0.65 -6.91
CA TYR A 50 -1.66 0.66 -7.55
C TYR A 50 -1.42 1.92 -8.39
N ARG A 51 -2.39 2.33 -9.20
CA ARG A 51 -2.30 3.55 -10.00
C ARG A 51 -2.12 4.77 -9.11
N ASP A 52 -2.88 4.85 -8.03
CA ASP A 52 -2.81 5.98 -7.11
C ASP A 52 -1.48 5.96 -6.33
N SER A 53 -1.00 4.79 -5.91
CA SER A 53 0.30 4.62 -5.26
C SER A 53 1.46 5.16 -6.10
N ALA A 54 1.47 4.88 -7.42
CA ALA A 54 2.48 5.41 -8.33
C ALA A 54 2.45 6.95 -8.40
N ARG A 55 1.25 7.55 -8.42
CA ARG A 55 1.09 9.01 -8.40
C ARG A 55 1.54 9.62 -7.08
N PHE A 56 1.26 8.95 -5.96
CA PHE A 56 1.72 9.38 -4.64
C PHE A 56 3.25 9.34 -4.55
N LEU A 57 3.88 8.26 -5.00
CA LEU A 57 5.34 8.13 -5.07
C LEU A 57 5.98 9.29 -5.85
N TYR A 58 5.48 9.57 -7.04
CA TYR A 58 5.95 10.69 -7.85
C TYR A 58 5.77 12.05 -7.15
N SER A 59 4.62 12.26 -6.50
CA SER A 59 4.33 13.51 -5.78
C SER A 59 5.23 13.72 -4.56
N ILE A 60 5.59 12.62 -3.88
CA ILE A 60 6.53 12.65 -2.74
C ILE A 60 7.92 13.02 -3.25
N ASP A 61 8.39 12.35 -4.31
CA ASP A 61 9.70 12.60 -4.91
C ASP A 61 9.86 14.07 -5.30
N GLN A 62 8.89 14.64 -6.01
CA GLN A 62 8.86 16.06 -6.34
C GLN A 62 8.84 16.99 -5.11
N ALA A 63 8.16 16.59 -4.03
CA ALA A 63 8.12 17.39 -2.81
C ALA A 63 9.45 17.35 -2.05
N LEU A 64 10.25 16.28 -2.20
CA LEU A 64 11.58 16.15 -1.61
C LEU A 64 12.66 16.94 -2.37
N GLU A 65 12.53 17.04 -3.69
CA GLU A 65 13.46 17.82 -4.53
C GLU A 65 13.34 19.34 -4.30
N LYS A 66 12.18 19.81 -3.85
CA LYS A 66 11.94 21.25 -3.60
C LYS A 66 12.77 21.79 -2.45
N ARG A 67 13.32 23.00 -2.64
CA ARG A 67 14.03 23.79 -1.63
C ARG A 67 13.40 25.19 -1.50
N PRO A 68 12.89 25.58 -0.31
CA PRO A 68 12.77 24.77 0.90
C PRO A 68 11.75 23.63 0.74
N MET A 69 11.93 22.56 1.51
CA MET A 69 11.06 21.38 1.47
C MET A 69 9.68 21.71 2.06
N ASP A 70 8.61 21.28 1.37
CA ASP A 70 7.24 21.48 1.82
C ASP A 70 6.76 20.32 2.70
N PHE A 71 7.07 20.42 3.99
CA PHE A 71 6.69 19.41 4.99
C PHE A 71 5.17 19.26 5.16
N SER A 72 4.39 20.32 4.91
CA SER A 72 2.93 20.28 5.01
C SER A 72 2.33 19.45 3.88
N LYS A 73 2.86 19.62 2.67
CA LYS A 73 2.50 18.80 1.52
C LYS A 73 2.88 17.34 1.72
N LEU A 74 4.07 17.07 2.26
CA LEU A 74 4.54 15.71 2.57
C LEU A 74 3.64 15.03 3.62
N ASP A 75 3.30 15.68 4.73
CA ASP A 75 2.39 15.10 5.74
C ASP A 75 0.99 14.83 5.15
N SER A 76 0.48 15.73 4.31
CA SER A 76 -0.80 15.55 3.63
C SER A 76 -0.80 14.36 2.66
N LEU A 77 0.26 14.21 1.86
CA LEU A 77 0.44 13.08 0.94
C LEU A 77 0.49 11.76 1.71
N MET A 78 1.22 11.71 2.81
CA MET A 78 1.29 10.53 3.66
C MET A 78 0.00 10.16 4.33
N HIS A 79 -0.74 11.16 4.82
CA HIS A 79 -2.03 10.92 5.44
C HIS A 79 -2.99 10.28 4.43
N GLN A 80 -3.11 10.86 3.22
CA GLN A 80 -3.96 10.31 2.16
C GLN A 80 -3.52 8.90 1.77
N PHE A 81 -2.21 8.70 1.66
CA PHE A 81 -1.66 7.43 1.24
C PHE A 81 -1.87 6.32 2.29
N LYS A 82 -1.69 6.64 3.57
CA LYS A 82 -2.04 5.76 4.70
C LYS A 82 -3.52 5.40 4.68
N SER A 83 -4.40 6.38 4.44
CA SER A 83 -5.85 6.13 4.35
C SER A 83 -6.17 5.16 3.21
N SER A 84 -5.59 5.36 2.03
CA SER A 84 -5.75 4.46 0.88
C SER A 84 -5.27 3.04 1.15
N SER A 85 -4.10 2.91 1.80
CA SER A 85 -3.56 1.60 2.21
C SER A 85 -4.44 0.92 3.26
N THR A 86 -5.07 1.71 4.14
CA THR A 86 -6.02 1.19 5.13
C THR A 86 -7.27 0.66 4.45
N SER A 87 -7.84 1.37 3.46
CA SER A 87 -9.08 0.93 2.79
C SER A 87 -8.97 -0.41 2.05
N ILE A 88 -7.76 -0.80 1.63
CA ILE A 88 -7.53 -2.09 0.97
C ILE A 88 -6.94 -3.15 1.91
N GLY A 89 -6.80 -2.86 3.20
CA GLY A 89 -6.20 -3.81 4.15
C GLY A 89 -4.71 -4.09 3.95
N ALA A 90 -3.96 -3.19 3.30
CA ALA A 90 -2.51 -3.28 3.15
C ALA A 90 -1.81 -2.91 4.47
N LYS A 91 -1.88 -3.82 5.45
CA LYS A 91 -1.41 -3.66 6.83
C LYS A 91 0.05 -3.21 6.92
N LYS A 92 0.95 -3.86 6.16
CA LYS A 92 2.38 -3.53 6.21
C LYS A 92 2.63 -2.11 5.71
N VAL A 93 2.02 -1.74 4.59
CA VAL A 93 2.15 -0.39 4.01
C VAL A 93 1.61 0.68 4.98
N LYS A 94 0.44 0.44 5.60
CA LYS A 94 -0.13 1.31 6.64
C LYS A 94 0.81 1.51 7.83
N THR A 95 1.51 0.45 8.23
CA THR A 95 2.48 0.46 9.34
C THR A 95 3.70 1.30 9.00
N GLU A 96 4.30 1.06 7.82
CA GLU A 96 5.44 1.85 7.33
C GLU A 96 5.09 3.35 7.21
N CYS A 97 3.90 3.69 6.72
CA CYS A 97 3.43 5.08 6.66
C CYS A 97 3.33 5.74 8.05
N THR A 98 3.02 4.96 9.08
CA THR A 98 2.95 5.45 10.46
C THR A 98 4.35 5.68 11.04
N HIS A 99 5.29 4.78 10.78
CA HIS A 99 6.70 4.97 11.14
C HIS A 99 7.29 6.20 10.45
N PHE A 100 6.97 6.42 9.18
CA PHE A 100 7.41 7.60 8.45
C PHE A 100 6.98 8.92 9.07
N ARG A 101 5.73 9.03 9.52
CA ARG A 101 5.23 10.25 10.15
C ARG A 101 6.06 10.63 11.38
N SER A 102 6.62 9.64 12.09
CA SER A 102 7.55 9.88 13.19
C SER A 102 8.89 10.50 12.70
N HIS A 103 9.39 10.07 11.54
CA HIS A 103 10.58 10.66 10.91
C HIS A 103 10.33 12.06 10.34
N CYS A 104 9.14 12.33 9.79
CA CYS A 104 8.73 13.68 9.37
C CYS A 104 8.81 14.69 10.52
N ASN A 105 8.33 14.30 11.71
CA ASN A 105 8.35 15.15 12.89
C ASN A 105 9.79 15.49 13.35
N ALA A 106 10.75 14.61 13.04
CA ALA A 106 12.18 14.84 13.32
C ALA A 106 12.89 15.70 12.26
N ARG A 107 12.21 16.14 11.19
CA ARG A 107 12.75 16.93 10.06
C ARG A 107 14.01 16.31 9.43
N ASN A 108 14.12 14.98 9.43
CA ASN A 108 15.28 14.29 8.90
C ASN A 108 15.13 13.98 7.40
N ALA A 109 15.80 14.77 6.54
CA ALA A 109 15.80 14.61 5.09
C ALA A 109 16.23 13.19 4.62
N GLU A 110 17.16 12.54 5.31
CA GLU A 110 17.61 11.18 4.97
C GLU A 110 16.55 10.11 5.26
N GLY A 111 15.73 10.33 6.30
CA GLY A 111 14.60 9.46 6.63
C GLY A 111 13.58 9.35 5.50
N TYR A 112 13.52 10.35 4.61
CA TYR A 112 12.60 10.36 3.48
C TYR A 112 13.00 9.37 2.37
N HIS A 113 14.28 9.29 2.05
CA HIS A 113 14.78 8.36 1.03
C HIS A 113 14.77 6.91 1.52
N ILE A 114 15.08 6.67 2.79
CA ILE A 114 15.00 5.34 3.43
C ILE A 114 13.55 4.85 3.46
N PHE A 115 12.60 5.75 3.72
CA PHE A 115 11.20 5.41 3.65
C PHE A 115 10.74 5.06 2.24
N LEU A 116 11.03 5.91 1.25
CA LEU A 116 10.67 5.65 -0.15
C LEU A 116 11.15 4.27 -0.61
N THR A 117 12.35 3.87 -0.23
CA THR A 117 12.92 2.54 -0.56
C THR A 117 12.22 1.39 0.17
N SER A 118 12.03 1.48 1.50
CA SER A 118 11.29 0.46 2.28
C SER A 118 9.82 0.31 1.84
N TYR A 119 9.23 1.44 1.45
CA TYR A 119 7.85 1.57 1.01
C TYR A 119 7.62 1.02 -0.40
N ILE A 120 8.48 1.36 -1.37
CA ILE A 120 8.46 0.74 -2.71
C ILE A 120 8.57 -0.78 -2.58
N LEU A 121 9.47 -1.25 -1.71
CA LEU A 121 9.63 -2.68 -1.46
C LEU A 121 8.34 -3.32 -0.94
N SER A 122 7.64 -2.65 -0.01
CA SER A 122 6.39 -3.16 0.59
C SER A 122 5.23 -3.18 -0.41
N ILE A 123 5.13 -2.21 -1.33
CA ILE A 123 4.16 -2.24 -2.44
C ILE A 123 4.52 -3.35 -3.44
N CYS A 124 5.80 -3.47 -3.81
CA CYS A 124 6.25 -4.52 -4.72
C CYS A 124 6.03 -5.93 -4.16
N LEU A 125 6.05 -6.09 -2.83
CA LEU A 125 5.76 -7.36 -2.17
C LEU A 125 4.26 -7.69 -2.09
N LEU A 126 3.37 -6.69 -2.15
CA LEU A 126 1.94 -6.90 -2.41
C LEU A 126 1.65 -7.31 -3.87
N PHE A 127 2.66 -7.26 -4.75
CA PHE A 127 2.57 -7.57 -6.18
C PHE A 127 2.96 -9.02 -6.54
N ILE A 128 3.44 -9.82 -5.57
CA ILE A 128 3.87 -11.23 -5.76
C ILE A 128 2.78 -12.18 -5.26
#